data_AF-A0A9P6TV09-F1
#
_entry.id   AF-A0A9P6TV09-F1
#
_cell.length_a   1.000
_cell.length_b   1.000
_cell.length_c   1.000
_cell.angle_alpha   90.00
_cell.angle_beta   90.00
_cell.angle_gamma   90.00
#
_symmetry.space_group_name_H-M   'P 1'
#
loop_
_entity.id
_entity.type
_entity.pdbx_description
1 polymer ?
#
loop_
_entity_poly.entity_id
_entity_poly.type
_entity_poly.pdbx_seq_one_letter_code
_entity_poly.pdbx_strand_id
1 'polypeptide(L)'
;MGHFTGLAKVPHRQWMPKMAFLHLLSATGGLPRALQLLLEEFFGRQLQKCNTFVDTVDDINMNADRIFNRVASNLDNYYSITAFVGTHRELVRALVRLCILQQPSPRTLAPSDQFPALTLDVLERDTHTILEDSNEGHGQVLVRIPFFFLRIYNTAVDAVRNRLGSAFLHHWVEDREWGFFERMIAEYEALRTNLLIDDGREAATLGDIYQGALGRAETLGRTVKLKKLSVVTAAHRFPESGGLTVGKQEQELDWRSGVVIKNADGAQFGDICVYRESSDGEGDNLLCALQAKKLGSPLSASLLTREHRKNVDTIEKIPGNSLLDQQEIKRARTITILITTADITDHALQQLNTSIPDNCLLIYRGNFNKFFGDAFSISAALAVSKDLSWNFATRETLKKKRWLDDEEVDRILENMPYRSYDDLIQKVPLMRSKDLDKEMGFLPYQDFQLEKRRRVE
;
A
#
# COMPACT_ATOMS: atom_id res chain seq x y z
N MET A 1 -1.23 23.71 -4.01
CA MET A 1 0.19 23.69 -4.43
C MET A 1 0.51 24.61 -5.59
N GLY A 2 -0.05 24.41 -6.80
CA GLY A 2 0.31 25.22 -7.99
C GLY A 2 0.29 26.75 -7.79
N HIS A 3 -0.70 27.28 -7.06
CA HIS A 3 -0.74 28.69 -6.66
C HIS A 3 0.51 29.12 -5.86
N PHE A 4 0.86 28.38 -4.79
CA PHE A 4 1.99 28.68 -3.92
C PHE A 4 3.34 28.55 -4.63
N THR A 5 3.49 27.53 -5.49
CA THR A 5 4.73 27.35 -6.27
C THR A 5 4.88 28.42 -7.35
N GLY A 6 3.76 28.92 -7.89
CA GLY A 6 3.75 30.10 -8.76
C GLY A 6 4.25 31.36 -8.05
N LEU A 7 3.82 31.59 -6.80
CA LEU A 7 4.34 32.68 -5.97
C LEU A 7 5.83 32.53 -5.67
N ALA A 8 6.28 31.29 -5.44
CA ALA A 8 7.69 30.95 -5.23
C ALA A 8 8.53 30.97 -6.51
N LYS A 9 7.91 31.21 -7.68
CA LYS A 9 8.53 31.11 -9.01
C LYS A 9 9.22 29.75 -9.25
N VAL A 10 8.70 28.69 -8.63
CA VAL A 10 9.20 27.32 -8.79
C VAL A 10 8.34 26.60 -9.84
N PRO A 11 8.90 26.29 -11.02
CA PRO A 11 8.18 25.59 -12.08
C PRO A 11 7.65 24.24 -11.60
N HIS A 12 6.51 23.81 -12.15
CA HIS A 12 5.91 22.51 -11.84
C HIS A 12 6.89 21.34 -12.06
N ARG A 13 7.73 21.40 -13.10
CA ARG A 13 8.76 20.39 -13.40
C ARG A 13 9.80 20.18 -12.28
N GLN A 14 10.02 21.16 -11.40
CA GLN A 14 11.03 21.03 -10.34
C GLN A 14 10.49 20.29 -9.11
N TRP A 15 9.24 20.57 -8.70
CA TRP A 15 8.70 20.03 -7.46
C TRP A 15 7.79 18.82 -7.65
N MET A 16 7.06 18.72 -8.76
CA MET A 16 6.08 17.65 -8.92
C MET A 16 6.66 16.25 -9.10
N PRO A 17 7.79 16.06 -9.81
CA PRO A 17 8.44 14.75 -9.90
C PRO A 17 9.03 14.28 -8.56
N LYS A 18 9.00 15.11 -7.51
CA LYS A 18 9.53 14.74 -6.20
C LYS A 18 8.47 13.94 -5.43
N MET A 19 8.60 12.62 -5.46
CA MET A 19 7.71 11.68 -4.76
C MET A 19 7.46 12.05 -3.29
N ALA A 20 8.50 12.49 -2.56
CA ALA A 20 8.38 12.89 -1.17
C ALA A 20 7.33 13.99 -0.93
N PHE A 21 7.19 14.97 -1.84
CA PHE A 21 6.13 15.99 -1.72
C PHE A 21 4.74 15.38 -1.83
N LEU A 22 4.54 14.47 -2.79
CA LEU A 22 3.23 13.86 -3.01
C LEU A 22 2.84 12.94 -1.86
N HIS A 23 3.81 12.21 -1.28
CA HIS A 23 3.58 11.48 -0.04
C HIS A 23 3.18 12.40 1.11
N LEU A 24 3.91 13.50 1.33
CA LEU A 24 3.58 14.46 2.39
C LEU A 24 2.19 15.08 2.18
N LEU A 25 1.86 15.46 0.95
CA LEU A 25 0.54 16.00 0.60
C LEU A 25 -0.56 14.94 0.78
N SER A 26 -0.31 13.70 0.36
CA SER A 26 -1.24 12.59 0.58
C SER A 26 -1.44 12.29 2.05
N ALA A 27 -0.40 12.37 2.87
CA ALA A 27 -0.46 12.10 4.29
C ALA A 27 -1.40 13.07 5.04
N THR A 28 -1.68 14.24 4.45
CA THR A 28 -2.69 15.17 4.99
C THR A 28 -4.09 14.55 5.02
N GLY A 29 -4.39 13.57 4.16
CA GLY A 29 -5.67 12.84 4.14
C GLY A 29 -6.89 13.76 3.97
N GLY A 30 -6.71 14.94 3.38
CA GLY A 30 -7.77 15.95 3.27
C GLY A 30 -8.00 16.81 4.52
N LEU A 31 -7.23 16.61 5.61
CA LEU A 31 -7.33 17.42 6.82
C LEU A 31 -6.82 18.86 6.54
N PRO A 32 -7.68 19.89 6.59
CA PRO A 32 -7.28 21.24 6.21
C PRO A 32 -6.12 21.79 7.05
N ARG A 33 -6.09 21.47 8.35
CA ARG A 33 -5.02 21.90 9.24
C ARG A 33 -3.69 21.21 8.95
N ALA A 34 -3.70 19.92 8.59
CA ALA A 34 -2.47 19.23 8.19
C ALA A 34 -1.90 19.85 6.91
N LEU A 35 -2.76 20.13 5.92
CA LEU A 35 -2.35 20.80 4.69
C LEU A 35 -1.80 22.20 4.98
N GLN A 36 -2.46 22.98 5.84
CA GLN A 36 -1.96 24.29 6.24
C GLN A 36 -0.56 24.19 6.86
N LEU A 37 -0.37 23.32 7.86
CA LEU A 37 0.91 23.18 8.54
C LEU A 37 2.02 22.70 7.60
N LEU A 38 1.70 21.79 6.68
CA LEU A 38 2.63 21.35 5.66
C LEU A 38 3.04 22.51 4.73
N LEU A 39 2.08 23.33 4.30
CA LEU A 39 2.36 24.54 3.52
C LEU A 39 3.17 25.57 4.33
N GLU A 40 2.94 25.71 5.64
CA GLU A 40 3.75 26.57 6.50
C GLU A 40 5.19 26.05 6.68
N GLU A 41 5.41 24.73 6.70
CA GLU A 41 6.76 24.17 6.68
C GLU A 41 7.48 24.50 5.37
N PHE A 42 6.79 24.38 4.23
CA PHE A 42 7.35 24.63 2.91
C PHE A 42 7.56 26.12 2.59
N PHE A 43 6.56 26.95 2.83
CA PHE A 43 6.53 28.35 2.39
C PHE A 43 6.66 29.33 3.55
N GLY A 44 6.66 28.86 4.79
CA GLY A 44 6.60 29.71 5.98
C GLY A 44 5.20 30.29 6.21
N ARG A 45 4.97 30.79 7.43
CA ARG A 45 3.75 31.57 7.72
C ARG A 45 3.73 32.81 6.84
N GLN A 46 2.56 33.12 6.29
CA GLN A 46 2.38 34.27 5.39
C GLN A 46 3.41 34.32 4.25
N LEU A 47 3.90 33.16 3.80
CA LEU A 47 4.83 33.02 2.66
C LEU A 47 6.24 33.60 2.89
N GLN A 48 6.66 33.77 4.15
CA GLN A 48 7.98 34.33 4.48
C GLN A 48 9.20 33.50 4.03
N LYS A 49 9.03 32.21 3.70
CA LYS A 49 10.07 31.32 3.14
C LYS A 49 9.90 31.04 1.66
N CYS A 50 9.03 31.78 0.97
CA CYS A 50 8.70 31.54 -0.43
C CYS A 50 9.92 31.62 -1.36
N ASN A 51 10.89 32.48 -1.03
CA ASN A 51 12.15 32.64 -1.76
C ASN A 51 13.16 31.49 -1.57
N THR A 52 13.06 30.69 -0.49
CA THR A 52 13.95 29.53 -0.21
C THR A 52 13.27 28.20 -0.51
N PHE A 53 12.09 28.22 -1.16
CA PHE A 53 11.36 27.00 -1.46
C PHE A 53 12.10 26.11 -2.47
N VAL A 54 12.89 26.68 -3.38
CA VAL A 54 13.72 25.92 -4.33
C VAL A 54 14.68 24.97 -3.58
N ASP A 55 15.41 25.49 -2.59
CA ASP A 55 16.33 24.68 -1.78
C ASP A 55 15.58 23.56 -1.04
N THR A 56 14.37 23.87 -0.56
CA THR A 56 13.50 22.87 0.08
C THR A 56 13.08 21.78 -0.92
N VAL A 57 12.88 22.13 -2.19
CA VAL A 57 12.51 21.19 -3.25
C VAL A 57 13.65 20.26 -3.63
N ASP A 58 14.86 20.77 -3.67
CA ASP A 58 16.04 19.98 -4.01
C ASP A 58 16.38 18.99 -2.90
N ASP A 59 16.29 19.42 -1.64
CA ASP A 59 16.63 18.60 -0.47
C ASP A 59 15.43 17.82 0.10
N ILE A 60 14.26 17.84 -0.54
CA ILE A 60 13.02 17.30 0.05
C ILE A 60 13.15 15.81 0.43
N ASN A 61 13.82 15.01 -0.40
CA ASN A 61 13.98 13.58 -0.15
C ASN A 61 14.80 13.32 1.12
N MET A 62 15.77 14.18 1.44
CA MET A 62 16.57 14.08 2.67
C MET A 62 15.83 14.63 3.89
N ASN A 63 14.81 15.46 3.69
CA ASN A 63 14.12 16.19 4.77
C ASN A 63 12.68 15.75 4.99
N ALA A 64 12.13 14.84 4.19
CA ALA A 64 10.73 14.44 4.23
C ALA A 64 10.29 13.99 5.63
N ASP A 65 11.09 13.13 6.27
CA ASP A 65 10.84 12.67 7.65
C ASP A 65 10.83 13.81 8.65
N ARG A 66 11.78 14.75 8.52
CA ARG A 66 11.85 15.91 9.41
C ARG A 66 10.61 16.78 9.27
N ILE A 67 10.17 17.03 8.04
CA ILE A 67 8.98 17.83 7.75
C ILE A 67 7.73 17.11 8.26
N PHE A 68 7.61 15.82 7.96
CA PHE A 68 6.51 15.00 8.46
C PHE A 68 6.41 15.07 9.99
N ASN A 69 7.51 14.82 10.69
CA ASN A 69 7.52 14.81 12.15
C ASN A 69 7.19 16.18 12.74
N ARG A 70 7.63 17.29 12.13
CA ARG A 70 7.24 18.65 12.57
C ARG A 70 5.75 18.91 12.40
N VAL A 71 5.19 18.55 11.25
CA VAL A 71 3.75 18.68 11.01
C VAL A 71 2.98 17.82 11.99
N ALA A 72 3.41 16.57 12.23
CA ALA A 72 2.82 15.66 13.21
C ALA A 72 2.84 16.25 14.63
N SER A 73 3.98 16.76 15.10
CA SER A 73 4.09 17.37 16.43
C SER A 73 3.20 18.61 16.57
N ASN A 74 3.12 19.44 15.53
CA ASN A 74 2.22 20.60 15.55
C ASN A 74 0.75 20.17 15.60
N LEU A 75 0.36 19.17 14.80
CA LEU A 75 -0.99 18.61 14.85
C LEU A 75 -1.32 18.04 16.23
N ASP A 76 -0.38 17.32 16.84
CA ASP A 76 -0.54 16.80 18.19
C ASP A 76 -0.80 17.94 19.21
N ASN A 77 -0.06 19.04 19.12
CA ASN A 77 -0.28 20.21 19.97
C ASN A 77 -1.65 20.86 19.74
N TYR A 78 -2.13 20.94 18.50
CA TYR A 78 -3.43 21.55 18.19
C TYR A 78 -4.61 20.69 18.61
N TYR A 79 -4.50 19.36 18.44
CA TYR A 79 -5.60 18.42 18.65
C TYR A 79 -5.46 17.61 19.94
N SER A 80 -4.38 17.80 20.69
CA SER A 80 -4.08 17.08 21.94
C SER A 80 -4.15 15.55 21.78
N ILE A 81 -3.63 15.03 20.67
CA ILE A 81 -3.82 13.63 20.24
C ILE A 81 -3.17 12.67 21.25
N THR A 82 -1.92 12.91 21.62
CA THR A 82 -1.17 12.12 22.59
C THR A 82 -1.81 12.19 23.97
N ALA A 83 -2.32 13.36 24.38
CA ALA A 83 -3.03 13.51 25.64
C ALA A 83 -4.36 12.72 25.64
N PHE A 84 -5.10 12.76 24.54
CA PHE A 84 -6.31 11.97 24.35
C PHE A 84 -6.00 10.47 24.44
N VAL A 85 -4.93 10.00 23.78
CA VAL A 85 -4.45 8.62 23.86
C VAL A 85 -4.13 8.20 25.29
N GLY A 86 -3.45 9.05 26.06
CA GLY A 86 -3.07 8.75 27.43
C GLY A 86 -4.27 8.39 28.31
N THR A 87 -5.44 8.98 28.02
CA THR A 87 -6.68 8.73 28.75
C THR A 87 -7.54 7.63 28.11
N HIS A 88 -7.55 7.54 26.77
CA HIS A 88 -8.49 6.70 26.00
C HIS A 88 -7.79 5.60 25.19
N ARG A 89 -6.73 5.01 25.74
CA ARG A 89 -5.85 4.08 25.02
C ARG A 89 -6.58 2.96 24.27
N GLU A 90 -7.50 2.26 24.94
CA GLU A 90 -8.24 1.13 24.34
C GLU A 90 -9.26 1.58 23.27
N LEU A 91 -9.87 2.76 23.45
CA LEU A 91 -10.73 3.36 22.43
C LEU A 91 -9.92 3.70 21.17
N VAL A 92 -8.72 4.27 21.32
CA VAL A 92 -7.86 4.57 20.17
C VAL A 92 -7.41 3.28 19.46
N ARG A 93 -7.12 2.20 20.21
CA ARG A 93 -6.86 0.88 19.60
C ARG A 93 -8.03 0.41 18.75
N ALA A 94 -9.25 0.54 19.26
CA ALA A 94 -10.46 0.19 18.53
C ALA A 94 -10.64 1.05 17.28
N LEU A 95 -10.43 2.37 17.35
CA LEU A 95 -10.50 3.26 16.18
C LEU A 95 -9.47 2.90 15.10
N VAL A 96 -8.22 2.65 15.49
CA VAL A 96 -7.16 2.23 14.56
C VAL A 96 -7.50 0.88 13.91
N ARG A 97 -8.04 -0.08 14.68
CA ARG A 97 -8.54 -1.36 14.16
C ARG A 97 -9.65 -1.14 13.12
N LEU A 98 -10.70 -0.39 13.47
CA LEU A 98 -11.82 -0.07 12.57
C LEU A 98 -11.34 0.59 11.27
N CYS A 99 -10.37 1.52 11.38
CA CYS A 99 -9.79 2.21 10.23
C CYS A 99 -8.99 1.27 9.32
N ILE A 100 -8.17 0.38 9.85
CA ILE A 100 -7.32 -0.50 9.03
C ILE A 100 -8.11 -1.67 8.46
N LEU A 101 -9.02 -2.25 9.26
CA LEU A 101 -9.87 -3.37 8.83
C LEU A 101 -11.02 -2.94 7.93
N GLN A 102 -11.23 -1.64 7.70
CA GLN A 102 -12.29 -1.12 6.84
C GLN A 102 -13.66 -1.72 7.20
N GLN A 103 -13.96 -1.76 8.50
CA GLN A 103 -15.15 -2.41 9.03
C GLN A 103 -16.34 -1.44 9.04
N PRO A 104 -17.41 -1.71 8.25
CA PRO A 104 -18.62 -0.92 8.31
C PRO A 104 -19.26 -0.99 9.69
N SER A 105 -19.57 0.16 10.27
CA SER A 105 -20.10 0.29 11.63
C SER A 105 -21.20 1.33 11.70
N PRO A 106 -22.22 1.20 12.57
CA PRO A 106 -23.20 2.26 12.76
C PRO A 106 -22.53 3.50 13.39
N ARG A 107 -22.99 4.70 13.03
CA ARG A 107 -22.49 5.97 13.63
C ARG A 107 -22.60 6.01 15.17
N THR A 108 -23.56 5.27 15.72
CA THR A 108 -23.81 5.16 17.17
C THR A 108 -22.90 4.15 17.86
N LEU A 109 -22.02 3.44 17.14
CA LEU A 109 -21.08 2.50 17.75
C LEU A 109 -20.15 3.27 18.69
N ALA A 110 -20.08 2.84 19.95
CA ALA A 110 -18.99 3.19 20.86
C ALA A 110 -17.84 2.19 20.65
N PRO A 111 -16.66 2.61 20.16
CA PRO A 111 -15.56 1.67 19.89
C PRO A 111 -14.99 0.98 21.13
N SER A 112 -15.32 1.49 22.33
CA SER A 112 -14.87 0.93 23.60
C SER A 112 -15.97 1.00 24.64
N ASP A 113 -16.23 -0.14 25.29
CA ASP A 113 -17.19 -0.25 26.39
C ASP A 113 -16.81 0.60 27.61
N GLN A 114 -15.53 0.99 27.74
CA GLN A 114 -15.07 1.89 28.80
C GLN A 114 -15.59 3.32 28.62
N PHE A 115 -15.92 3.70 27.37
CA PHE A 115 -16.32 5.06 27.01
C PHE A 115 -17.59 5.03 26.14
N PRO A 116 -18.74 4.57 26.68
CA PRO A 116 -19.96 4.37 25.91
C PRO A 116 -20.55 5.67 25.33
N ALA A 117 -20.19 6.82 25.90
CA ALA A 117 -20.61 8.14 25.39
C ALA A 117 -19.79 8.60 24.17
N LEU A 118 -18.61 8.03 23.93
CA LEU A 118 -17.73 8.38 22.81
C LEU A 118 -18.06 7.49 21.61
N THR A 119 -19.20 7.77 20.97
CA THR A 119 -19.60 7.11 19.72
C THR A 119 -18.76 7.60 18.53
N LEU A 120 -18.79 6.89 17.41
CA LEU A 120 -18.15 7.34 16.17
C LEU A 120 -18.58 8.75 15.77
N ASP A 121 -19.87 9.08 15.89
CA ASP A 121 -20.41 10.42 15.61
C ASP A 121 -19.79 11.52 16.50
N VAL A 122 -19.65 11.25 17.80
CA VAL A 122 -18.98 12.16 18.74
C VAL A 122 -17.49 12.32 18.40
N LEU A 123 -16.81 11.22 18.08
CA LEU A 123 -15.39 11.21 17.76
C LEU A 123 -15.07 11.94 16.45
N GLU A 124 -15.97 11.90 15.46
CA GLU A 124 -15.85 12.70 14.24
C GLU A 124 -16.01 14.19 14.53
N ARG A 125 -17.06 14.56 15.27
CA ARG A 125 -17.31 15.95 15.66
C ARG A 125 -16.14 16.55 16.43
N ASP A 126 -15.54 15.75 17.31
CA ASP A 126 -14.40 16.15 18.13
C ASP A 126 -13.06 16.00 17.37
N THR A 127 -13.11 15.78 16.04
CA THR A 127 -12.00 15.78 15.08
C THR A 127 -10.98 14.66 15.25
N HIS A 128 -11.32 13.57 15.97
CA HIS A 128 -10.43 12.43 16.17
C HIS A 128 -10.41 11.45 14.99
N THR A 129 -11.45 11.47 14.16
CA THR A 129 -11.61 10.66 12.95
C THR A 129 -12.47 11.38 11.91
N ILE A 130 -12.59 10.82 10.72
CA ILE A 130 -13.52 11.21 9.66
C ILE A 130 -14.37 9.98 9.35
N LEU A 131 -15.68 10.15 9.19
CA LEU A 131 -16.59 9.08 8.81
C LEU A 131 -16.93 9.17 7.33
N GLU A 132 -16.86 8.04 6.65
CA GLU A 132 -17.28 7.91 5.26
C GLU A 132 -18.48 6.97 5.20
N ASP A 133 -19.56 7.34 4.50
CA ASP A 133 -20.70 6.44 4.34
C ASP A 133 -20.30 5.17 3.59
N SER A 134 -20.67 4.01 4.14
CA SER A 134 -20.40 2.72 3.52
C SER A 134 -21.41 2.44 2.39
N ASN A 135 -20.90 1.90 1.28
CA ASN A 135 -21.75 1.41 0.19
C ASN A 135 -22.38 0.03 0.50
N GLU A 136 -21.90 -0.66 1.54
CA GLU A 136 -22.27 -2.04 1.84
C GLU A 136 -23.44 -2.15 2.85
N GLY A 137 -23.85 -1.04 3.46
CA GLY A 137 -24.95 -1.04 4.42
C GLY A 137 -25.56 0.35 4.63
N HIS A 138 -26.88 0.47 4.46
CA HIS A 138 -27.59 1.72 4.74
C HIS A 138 -27.35 2.18 6.18
N GLY A 139 -26.84 3.40 6.35
CA GLY A 139 -26.59 4.01 7.65
C GLY A 139 -25.30 3.55 8.34
N GLN A 140 -24.48 2.72 7.69
CA GLN A 140 -23.16 2.35 8.19
C GLN A 140 -22.09 3.30 7.66
N VAL A 141 -21.02 3.45 8.44
CA VAL A 141 -19.87 4.29 8.15
C VAL A 141 -18.57 3.52 8.28
N LEU A 142 -17.57 3.95 7.52
CA LEU A 142 -16.18 3.54 7.63
C LEU A 142 -15.41 4.62 8.39
N VAL A 143 -14.55 4.18 9.31
CA VAL A 143 -13.64 5.06 10.05
C VAL A 143 -12.44 5.38 9.17
N ARG A 144 -12.18 6.68 8.96
CA ARG A 144 -11.00 7.19 8.26
C ARG A 144 -10.15 8.00 9.23
N ILE A 145 -8.87 7.65 9.33
CA ILE A 145 -7.90 8.37 10.16
C ILE A 145 -6.84 8.94 9.21
N PRO A 146 -6.65 10.28 9.18
CA PRO A 146 -5.56 10.88 8.42
C PRO A 146 -4.21 10.27 8.80
N PHE A 147 -3.31 10.06 7.84
CA PHE A 147 -2.07 9.31 8.07
C PHE A 147 -1.19 9.93 9.17
N PHE A 148 -1.15 11.27 9.28
CA PHE A 148 -0.50 11.95 10.41
C PHE A 148 -1.04 11.49 11.77
N PHE A 149 -2.36 11.41 11.92
CA PHE A 149 -2.99 10.99 13.17
C PHE A 149 -2.77 9.51 13.41
N LEU A 150 -2.88 8.69 12.37
CA LEU A 150 -2.62 7.26 12.45
C LEU A 150 -1.20 6.97 12.93
N ARG A 151 -0.20 7.75 12.46
CA ARG A 151 1.17 7.67 12.95
C ARG A 151 1.25 8.07 14.43
N ILE A 152 0.67 9.19 14.84
CA ILE A 152 0.71 9.66 16.24
C ILE A 152 0.04 8.64 17.17
N TYR A 153 -1.21 8.25 16.86
CA TYR A 153 -1.96 7.22 17.59
C TYR A 153 -1.17 5.92 17.72
N ASN A 154 -0.60 5.43 16.61
CA ASN A 154 0.14 4.18 16.66
C ASN A 154 1.40 4.28 17.54
N THR A 155 2.12 5.40 17.48
CA THR A 155 3.33 5.64 18.28
C THR A 155 3.03 5.59 19.77
N ALA A 156 1.92 6.20 20.18
CA ALA A 156 1.56 6.31 21.59
C ALA A 156 0.94 5.01 22.14
N VAL A 157 0.17 4.29 21.32
CA VAL A 157 -0.59 3.11 21.74
C VAL A 157 0.14 1.79 21.51
N ASP A 158 1.14 1.79 20.62
CA ASP A 158 1.79 0.60 20.08
C ASP A 158 0.77 -0.48 19.64
N ALA A 159 -0.43 -0.03 19.22
CA ALA A 159 -1.55 -0.88 18.82
C ALA A 159 -1.13 -1.75 17.64
N VAL A 160 -0.38 -1.14 16.72
CA VAL A 160 0.28 -1.78 15.61
C VAL A 160 1.78 -1.72 15.88
N ARG A 161 2.26 -2.65 16.73
CA ARG A 161 3.67 -2.85 17.11
C ARG A 161 4.63 -2.37 16.03
N ASN A 162 5.22 -1.17 16.15
CA ASN A 162 6.26 -0.58 15.27
C ASN A 162 6.20 -0.79 13.73
N ARG A 163 5.16 -1.40 13.15
CA ARG A 163 5.12 -1.86 11.75
C ARG A 163 4.62 -0.80 10.79
N LEU A 164 3.81 0.14 11.28
CA LEU A 164 3.36 1.30 10.49
C LEU A 164 4.43 2.39 10.35
N GLY A 165 5.35 2.51 11.31
CA GLY A 165 6.43 3.51 11.25
C GLY A 165 7.55 3.09 10.30
N SER A 166 7.98 1.82 10.39
CA SER A 166 9.07 1.26 9.58
C SER A 166 8.68 1.04 8.11
N ALA A 167 7.44 0.64 7.83
CA ALA A 167 6.98 0.31 6.49
C ALA A 167 6.58 1.52 5.63
N PHE A 168 6.60 2.76 6.15
CA PHE A 168 6.01 3.91 5.45
C PHE A 168 6.75 5.25 5.58
N LEU A 169 7.85 5.38 6.34
CA LEU A 169 8.59 6.65 6.47
C LEU A 169 10.11 6.49 6.24
N HIS A 170 10.74 5.48 6.84
CA HIS A 170 12.19 5.44 7.02
C HIS A 170 13.07 5.22 5.76
N HIS A 171 12.52 4.86 4.58
CA HIS A 171 13.33 4.31 3.47
C HIS A 171 13.04 4.85 2.06
N TRP A 172 12.35 5.99 1.93
CA TRP A 172 12.00 6.57 0.61
C TRP A 172 13.15 7.31 -0.10
N VAL A 173 14.39 6.98 0.25
CA VAL A 173 15.62 7.55 -0.30
C VAL A 173 16.27 6.47 -1.20
N GLU A 174 16.07 6.62 -2.51
CA GLU A 174 16.76 5.93 -3.62
C GLU A 174 16.40 4.44 -3.89
N ASP A 175 16.30 4.08 -5.18
CA ASP A 175 16.35 2.78 -5.94
C ASP A 175 16.02 1.41 -5.27
N ARG A 176 15.67 1.39 -3.99
CA ARG A 176 15.25 0.27 -3.16
C ARG A 176 13.71 0.18 -3.06
N GLU A 177 13.01 0.90 -3.93
CA GLU A 177 11.57 1.15 -3.85
C GLU A 177 10.75 -0.13 -4.01
N TRP A 178 11.20 -1.05 -4.86
CA TRP A 178 10.50 -2.31 -5.08
C TRP A 178 10.69 -3.32 -3.93
N GLY A 179 11.94 -3.51 -3.49
CA GLY A 179 12.22 -4.33 -2.30
C GLY A 179 11.59 -3.77 -1.03
N PHE A 180 11.33 -2.45 -0.99
CA PHE A 180 10.53 -1.78 0.02
C PHE A 180 9.03 -2.09 -0.14
N PHE A 181 8.48 -2.06 -1.36
CA PHE A 181 7.08 -2.41 -1.61
C PHE A 181 6.78 -3.87 -1.17
N GLU A 182 7.67 -4.81 -1.48
CA GLU A 182 7.55 -6.20 -1.00
C GLU A 182 7.60 -6.28 0.53
N ARG A 183 8.49 -5.50 1.16
CA ARG A 183 8.55 -5.43 2.63
C ARG A 183 7.26 -4.84 3.20
N MET A 184 6.72 -3.79 2.57
CA MET A 184 5.46 -3.16 2.97
C MET A 184 4.30 -4.17 2.89
N ILE A 185 4.20 -4.95 1.82
CA ILE A 185 3.22 -6.03 1.70
C ILE A 185 3.39 -7.04 2.84
N ALA A 186 4.61 -7.50 3.12
CA ALA A 186 4.85 -8.44 4.21
C ALA A 186 4.42 -7.90 5.59
N GLU A 187 4.77 -6.64 5.87
CA GLU A 187 4.39 -5.98 7.12
C GLU A 187 2.88 -5.76 7.21
N TYR A 188 2.24 -5.42 6.08
CA TYR A 188 0.80 -5.23 6.01
C TYR A 188 0.04 -6.56 6.21
N GLU A 189 0.51 -7.66 5.61
CA GLU A 189 -0.04 -9.00 5.81
C GLU A 189 -0.02 -9.42 7.29
N ALA A 190 1.13 -9.20 7.94
CA ALA A 190 1.29 -9.51 9.35
C ALA A 190 0.46 -8.58 10.25
N LEU A 191 0.38 -7.30 9.89
CA LEU A 191 -0.44 -6.30 10.57
C LEU A 191 -1.92 -6.70 10.54
N ARG A 192 -2.48 -6.89 9.34
CA ARG A 192 -3.91 -7.14 9.15
C ARG A 192 -4.36 -8.40 9.86
N THR A 193 -3.58 -9.48 9.74
CA THR A 193 -3.83 -10.73 10.48
C THR A 193 -3.86 -10.52 11.99
N ASN A 194 -2.89 -9.76 12.53
CA ASN A 194 -2.82 -9.50 13.96
C ASN A 194 -3.97 -8.63 14.46
N LEU A 195 -4.45 -7.69 13.65
CA LEU A 195 -5.61 -6.86 14.01
C LEU A 195 -6.91 -7.67 14.07
N LEU A 196 -7.09 -8.65 13.17
CA LEU A 196 -8.22 -9.57 13.23
C LEU A 196 -8.19 -10.40 14.53
N ILE A 197 -7.00 -10.84 14.97
CA ILE A 197 -6.84 -11.54 16.26
C ILE A 197 -7.16 -10.60 17.43
N ASP A 198 -6.66 -9.37 17.37
CA ASP A 198 -6.92 -8.38 18.40
C ASP A 198 -8.40 -7.94 18.43
N ASP A 199 -9.16 -8.15 17.34
CA ASP A 199 -10.64 -8.04 17.27
C ASP A 199 -11.36 -9.26 17.89
N GLY A 200 -10.62 -10.19 18.49
CA GLY A 200 -11.16 -11.38 19.15
C GLY A 200 -11.46 -12.54 18.21
N ARG A 201 -10.99 -12.49 16.95
CA ARG A 201 -11.22 -13.55 15.98
C ARG A 201 -10.15 -14.64 16.11
N GLU A 202 -10.60 -15.90 16.19
CA GLU A 202 -9.72 -17.07 16.17
C GLU A 202 -9.49 -17.60 14.74
N ALA A 203 -10.42 -17.30 13.82
CA ALA A 203 -10.37 -17.71 12.43
C ALA A 203 -10.94 -16.60 11.54
N ALA A 204 -10.56 -16.59 10.27
CA ALA A 204 -11.13 -15.69 9.27
C ALA A 204 -11.10 -16.33 7.88
N THR A 205 -11.94 -15.84 6.98
CA THR A 205 -11.90 -16.24 5.57
C THR A 205 -10.72 -15.58 4.86
N LEU A 206 -10.26 -16.15 3.74
CA LEU A 206 -9.31 -15.45 2.88
C LEU A 206 -9.88 -14.12 2.36
N GLY A 207 -11.20 -14.01 2.18
CA GLY A 207 -11.87 -12.76 1.83
C GLY A 207 -11.78 -11.69 2.91
N ASP A 208 -11.82 -12.07 4.19
CA ASP A 208 -11.60 -11.14 5.31
C ASP A 208 -10.14 -10.65 5.35
N ILE A 209 -9.19 -11.56 5.15
CA ILE A 209 -7.74 -11.27 5.17
C ILE A 209 -7.35 -10.44 3.95
N TYR A 210 -7.85 -10.77 2.76
CA TYR A 210 -7.55 -10.09 1.49
C TYR A 210 -8.76 -9.30 0.99
N GLN A 211 -9.31 -8.44 1.85
CA GLN A 211 -10.53 -7.68 1.55
C GLN A 211 -10.41 -6.89 0.24
N GLY A 212 -11.45 -6.99 -0.58
CA GLY A 212 -11.52 -6.34 -1.89
C GLY A 212 -10.75 -7.03 -3.01
N ALA A 213 -10.01 -8.12 -2.73
CA ALA A 213 -9.37 -8.92 -3.77
C ALA A 213 -10.40 -9.57 -4.71
N LEU A 214 -10.06 -9.65 -5.99
CA LEU A 214 -10.80 -10.47 -6.94
C LEU A 214 -10.38 -11.93 -6.75
N GLY A 215 -11.33 -12.85 -6.70
CA GLY A 215 -11.10 -14.27 -6.49
C GLY A 215 -12.39 -15.06 -6.63
N ARG A 216 -12.29 -16.37 -6.83
CA ARG A 216 -13.50 -17.22 -6.78
C ARG A 216 -14.08 -17.24 -5.38
N ALA A 217 -15.41 -17.27 -5.27
CA ALA A 217 -16.12 -17.34 -3.99
C ALA A 217 -15.63 -18.51 -3.12
N GLU A 218 -15.38 -19.67 -3.72
CA GLU A 218 -14.83 -20.84 -3.02
C GLU A 218 -13.43 -20.61 -2.44
N THR A 219 -12.58 -19.84 -3.14
CA THR A 219 -11.22 -19.52 -2.65
C THR A 219 -11.29 -18.45 -1.56
N LEU A 220 -12.05 -17.37 -1.78
CA LEU A 220 -12.25 -16.30 -0.81
C LEU A 220 -12.92 -16.82 0.47
N GLY A 221 -13.87 -17.76 0.36
CA GLY A 221 -14.58 -18.35 1.48
C GLY A 221 -13.80 -19.40 2.28
N ARG A 222 -12.56 -19.73 1.90
CA ARG A 222 -11.73 -20.65 2.69
C ARG A 222 -11.42 -20.03 4.04
N THR A 223 -11.72 -20.75 5.11
CA THR A 223 -11.49 -20.28 6.48
C THR A 223 -10.18 -20.85 7.01
N VAL A 224 -9.40 -19.99 7.66
CA VAL A 224 -8.09 -20.32 8.23
C VAL A 224 -8.01 -19.87 9.67
N LYS A 225 -7.25 -20.61 10.49
CA LYS A 225 -6.92 -20.19 11.84
C LYS A 225 -6.03 -18.96 11.80
N LEU A 226 -6.28 -18.03 12.71
CA LEU A 226 -5.46 -16.85 12.88
C LEU A 226 -4.40 -17.11 13.94
N LYS A 227 -3.14 -16.89 13.57
CA LYS A 227 -1.97 -16.98 14.46
C LYS A 227 -1.23 -15.65 14.41
N LYS A 228 -0.70 -15.17 15.55
CA LYS A 228 0.06 -13.92 15.55
C LYS A 228 1.28 -14.05 14.65
N LEU A 229 1.39 -13.12 13.70
CA LEU A 229 2.42 -13.12 12.68
C LEU A 229 3.54 -12.13 12.99
N SER A 230 4.77 -12.51 12.67
CA SER A 230 5.94 -11.63 12.56
C SER A 230 6.64 -11.75 11.21
N VAL A 231 7.17 -10.65 10.71
CA VAL A 231 7.88 -10.64 9.43
C VAL A 231 9.35 -11.02 9.62
N VAL A 232 9.81 -11.97 8.81
CA VAL A 232 11.22 -12.37 8.72
C VAL A 232 11.71 -12.22 7.28
N THR A 233 13.01 -12.05 7.09
CA THR A 233 13.63 -12.10 5.75
C THR A 233 14.41 -13.40 5.63
N ALA A 234 14.11 -14.19 4.61
CA ALA A 234 14.80 -15.43 4.34
C ALA A 234 16.27 -15.14 3.96
N ALA A 235 17.21 -15.93 4.49
CA ALA A 235 18.62 -15.83 4.12
C ALA A 235 18.86 -16.37 2.70
N HIS A 236 18.10 -17.41 2.32
CA HIS A 236 18.14 -18.07 1.01
C HIS A 236 16.75 -18.12 0.38
N ARG A 237 16.67 -18.51 -0.88
CA ARG A 237 15.41 -18.65 -1.62
C ARG A 237 14.56 -19.77 -1.01
N PHE A 238 13.33 -19.45 -0.66
CA PHE A 238 12.36 -20.39 -0.11
C PHE A 238 11.23 -20.64 -1.13
N PRO A 239 10.67 -21.85 -1.23
CA PRO A 239 11.16 -23.12 -0.72
C PRO A 239 12.10 -23.77 -1.75
N GLU A 240 13.40 -23.64 -1.55
CA GLU A 240 14.39 -24.56 -2.18
C GLU A 240 14.61 -25.76 -1.25
N SER A 241 15.42 -26.75 -1.62
CA SER A 241 15.51 -28.05 -0.92
C SER A 241 15.92 -28.01 0.57
N GLY A 242 16.34 -26.85 1.10
CA GLY A 242 16.63 -26.63 2.51
C GLY A 242 15.43 -26.11 3.32
N GLY A 243 15.56 -26.10 4.64
CA GLY A 243 14.60 -25.45 5.54
C GLY A 243 14.58 -23.93 5.38
N LEU A 244 13.66 -23.25 6.08
CA LEU A 244 13.70 -21.80 6.18
C LEU A 244 14.85 -21.40 7.12
N THR A 245 15.78 -20.59 6.61
CA THR A 245 16.83 -19.95 7.42
C THR A 245 16.70 -18.43 7.38
N VAL A 246 17.04 -17.76 8.48
CA VAL A 246 16.87 -16.31 8.63
C VAL A 246 18.12 -15.65 9.23
N GLY A 247 18.33 -14.39 8.88
CA GLY A 247 19.41 -13.56 9.41
C GLY A 247 20.80 -13.93 8.89
N LYS A 248 21.82 -13.15 9.28
CA LYS A 248 23.21 -13.33 8.80
C LYS A 248 23.86 -14.62 9.29
N GLN A 249 23.36 -15.20 10.37
CA GLN A 249 23.84 -16.46 10.94
C GLN A 249 23.05 -17.68 10.42
N GLU A 250 22.13 -17.47 9.48
CA GLU A 250 21.32 -18.53 8.85
C GLU A 250 20.62 -19.45 9.86
N GLN A 251 20.01 -18.84 10.89
CA GLN A 251 19.31 -19.59 11.93
C GLN A 251 18.09 -20.27 11.32
N GLU A 252 17.96 -21.58 11.56
CA GLU A 252 16.79 -22.34 11.12
C GLU A 252 15.54 -21.88 11.87
N LEU A 253 14.44 -21.74 11.14
CA LEU A 253 13.16 -21.30 11.67
C LEU A 253 12.05 -22.17 11.07
N ASP A 254 11.11 -22.62 11.90
CA ASP A 254 9.92 -23.31 11.39
C ASP A 254 9.03 -22.32 10.64
N TRP A 255 8.87 -22.52 9.34
CA TRP A 255 8.04 -21.67 8.47
C TRP A 255 6.55 -21.71 8.83
N ARG A 256 6.11 -22.67 9.67
CA ARG A 256 4.75 -22.78 10.22
C ARG A 256 4.57 -22.06 11.56
N SER A 257 5.64 -21.46 12.11
CA SER A 257 5.65 -20.87 13.45
C SER A 257 4.88 -19.54 13.58
N GLY A 258 4.13 -19.12 12.56
CA GLY A 258 3.43 -17.84 12.56
C GLY A 258 4.33 -16.72 12.04
N VAL A 259 4.92 -16.93 10.87
CA VAL A 259 5.82 -15.97 10.24
C VAL A 259 5.35 -15.61 8.85
N VAL A 260 5.56 -14.35 8.48
CA VAL A 260 5.47 -13.87 7.10
C VAL A 260 6.91 -13.79 6.59
N ILE A 261 7.21 -14.56 5.55
CA ILE A 261 8.55 -14.69 4.99
C ILE A 261 8.66 -13.72 3.83
N LYS A 262 9.48 -12.68 3.95
CA LYS A 262 9.99 -11.96 2.78
C LYS A 262 11.08 -12.83 2.14
N ASN A 263 10.86 -13.24 0.91
CA ASN A 263 11.75 -14.17 0.22
C ASN A 263 13.05 -13.49 -0.23
N ALA A 264 14.06 -14.30 -0.55
CA ALA A 264 15.30 -13.82 -1.12
C ALA A 264 15.15 -13.55 -2.63
N ASP A 265 15.92 -12.59 -3.14
CA ASP A 265 15.84 -12.17 -4.54
C ASP A 265 16.05 -13.35 -5.51
N GLY A 266 15.19 -13.41 -6.53
CA GLY A 266 15.22 -14.46 -7.56
C GLY A 266 14.57 -15.79 -7.16
N ALA A 267 13.90 -15.86 -6.00
CA ALA A 267 13.09 -17.02 -5.63
C ALA A 267 12.00 -17.31 -6.69
N GLN A 268 11.71 -18.60 -6.89
CA GLN A 268 10.69 -19.01 -7.86
C GLN A 268 9.27 -18.98 -7.29
N PHE A 269 9.13 -19.21 -5.99
CA PHE A 269 7.85 -19.23 -5.28
C PHE A 269 7.67 -17.95 -4.48
N GLY A 270 6.67 -17.12 -4.82
CA GLY A 270 6.21 -15.96 -4.05
C GLY A 270 7.27 -14.98 -3.51
N ASP A 271 7.12 -13.68 -3.75
CA ASP A 271 8.02 -12.68 -3.14
C ASP A 271 7.81 -12.60 -1.61
N ILE A 272 6.58 -12.87 -1.16
CA ILE A 272 6.22 -13.05 0.25
C ILE A 272 5.47 -14.38 0.40
N CYS A 273 5.77 -15.12 1.47
CA CYS A 273 5.14 -16.41 1.77
C CYS A 273 4.56 -16.41 3.20
N VAL A 274 3.36 -16.97 3.36
CA VAL A 274 2.74 -17.20 4.68
C VAL A 274 2.01 -18.54 4.70
N TYR A 275 2.28 -19.34 5.72
CA TYR A 275 1.55 -20.57 5.98
C TYR A 275 0.34 -20.31 6.87
N ARG A 276 -0.78 -20.97 6.55
CA ARG A 276 -2.04 -20.84 7.28
C ARG A 276 -2.69 -22.20 7.49
N GLU A 277 -3.04 -22.50 8.73
CA GLU A 277 -3.76 -23.73 9.06
C GLU A 277 -5.24 -23.60 8.68
N SER A 278 -5.83 -24.66 8.12
CA SER A 278 -7.28 -24.69 7.92
C SER A 278 -8.00 -24.71 9.28
N SER A 279 -9.09 -23.95 9.40
CA SER A 279 -9.95 -23.98 10.60
C SER A 279 -10.83 -25.22 10.66
N ASP A 280 -11.14 -25.83 9.52
CA ASP A 280 -12.29 -26.73 9.39
C ASP A 280 -11.91 -28.18 9.71
N GLY A 281 -10.63 -28.46 10.01
CA GLY A 281 -10.09 -29.79 10.35
C GLY A 281 -10.02 -30.77 9.17
N GLU A 282 -10.86 -30.57 8.15
CA GLU A 282 -10.93 -31.38 6.91
C GLU A 282 -10.32 -30.68 5.69
N GLY A 283 -10.05 -29.38 5.77
CA GLY A 283 -9.45 -28.60 4.68
C GLY A 283 -7.92 -28.69 4.66
N ASP A 284 -7.33 -28.67 3.46
CA ASP A 284 -5.88 -28.55 3.30
C ASP A 284 -5.39 -27.26 3.98
N ASN A 285 -4.28 -27.36 4.73
CA ASN A 285 -3.53 -26.18 5.13
C ASN A 285 -3.09 -25.40 3.89
N LEU A 286 -2.91 -24.09 4.02
CA LEU A 286 -2.63 -23.22 2.90
C LEU A 286 -1.19 -22.70 2.96
N LEU A 287 -0.53 -22.69 1.81
CA LEU A 287 0.71 -21.96 1.61
C LEU A 287 0.41 -20.79 0.66
N CYS A 288 0.28 -19.60 1.23
CA CYS A 288 -0.06 -18.39 0.50
C CYS A 288 1.22 -17.76 -0.06
N ALA A 289 1.34 -17.72 -1.39
CA ALA A 289 2.39 -17.04 -2.13
C ALA A 289 1.86 -15.67 -2.60
N LEU A 290 2.26 -14.61 -1.92
CA LEU A 290 1.99 -13.24 -2.34
C LEU A 290 3.06 -12.84 -3.35
N GLN A 291 2.65 -12.55 -4.57
CA GLN A 291 3.50 -12.17 -5.67
C GLN A 291 3.31 -10.67 -5.95
N ALA A 292 4.30 -9.87 -5.61
CA ALA A 292 4.34 -8.47 -6.00
C ALA A 292 4.76 -8.41 -7.48
N LYS A 293 4.00 -7.72 -8.35
CA LYS A 293 4.40 -7.49 -9.74
C LYS A 293 4.33 -6.02 -10.13
N LYS A 294 5.48 -5.51 -10.56
CA LYS A 294 5.60 -4.28 -11.35
C LYS A 294 5.45 -4.63 -12.81
N LEU A 295 4.35 -4.23 -13.44
CA LEU A 295 4.17 -4.39 -14.88
C LEU A 295 4.23 -3.01 -15.53
N GLY A 296 4.94 -2.94 -16.65
CA GLY A 296 4.71 -1.86 -17.59
C GLY A 296 3.33 -2.02 -18.23
N SER A 297 3.04 -3.18 -18.80
CA SER A 297 1.77 -3.42 -19.50
C SER A 297 0.55 -3.52 -18.59
N PRO A 298 -0.64 -3.22 -19.14
CA PRO A 298 -1.89 -3.63 -18.50
C PRO A 298 -1.87 -5.11 -18.17
N LEU A 299 -2.44 -5.47 -17.02
CA LEU A 299 -2.49 -6.84 -16.55
C LEU A 299 -3.18 -7.75 -17.56
N SER A 300 -2.51 -8.81 -18.00
CA SER A 300 -3.13 -9.89 -18.76
C SER A 300 -3.74 -10.93 -17.82
N ALA A 301 -4.93 -11.43 -18.15
CA ALA A 301 -5.58 -12.49 -17.37
C ALA A 301 -4.71 -13.77 -17.27
N SER A 302 -3.86 -14.03 -18.28
CA SER A 302 -2.95 -15.18 -18.30
C SER A 302 -1.78 -15.06 -17.33
N LEU A 303 -1.40 -13.84 -16.90
CA LEU A 303 -0.30 -13.65 -15.95
C LEU A 303 -0.57 -14.36 -14.63
N LEU A 304 -1.77 -14.18 -14.08
CA LEU A 304 -2.17 -14.79 -12.81
C LEU A 304 -2.07 -16.32 -12.87
N THR A 305 -2.56 -16.91 -13.96
CA THR A 305 -2.47 -18.37 -14.21
C THR A 305 -1.02 -18.83 -14.30
N ARG A 306 -0.15 -18.05 -14.95
CA ARG A 306 1.27 -18.38 -15.11
C ARG A 306 2.01 -18.33 -13.77
N GLU A 307 1.81 -17.27 -12.98
CA GLU A 307 2.43 -17.16 -11.66
C GLU A 307 1.92 -18.25 -10.71
N HIS A 308 0.63 -18.58 -10.77
CA HIS A 308 0.09 -19.68 -9.98
C HIS A 308 0.72 -21.03 -10.34
N ARG A 309 0.81 -21.36 -11.63
CA ARG A 309 1.49 -22.58 -12.09
C ARG A 309 2.94 -22.62 -11.65
N LYS A 310 3.67 -21.51 -11.78
CA LYS A 310 5.05 -21.39 -11.31
C LYS A 310 5.18 -21.72 -9.81
N ASN A 311 4.28 -21.20 -8.99
CA ASN A 311 4.27 -21.47 -7.55
C ASN A 311 3.97 -22.95 -7.26
N VAL A 312 2.95 -23.53 -7.91
CA VAL A 312 2.61 -24.96 -7.77
C VAL A 312 3.79 -25.85 -8.20
N ASP A 313 4.33 -25.63 -9.40
CA ASP A 313 5.48 -26.37 -9.94
C ASP A 313 6.69 -26.30 -9.00
N THR A 314 6.90 -25.15 -8.33
CA THR A 314 8.03 -24.99 -7.39
C THR A 314 7.86 -25.91 -6.18
N ILE A 315 6.65 -26.04 -5.62
CA ILE A 315 6.37 -26.95 -4.51
C ILE A 315 6.48 -28.42 -4.95
N GLU A 316 5.94 -28.76 -6.12
CA GLU A 316 5.98 -30.12 -6.66
C GLU A 316 7.42 -30.61 -6.90
N LYS A 317 8.30 -29.72 -7.36
CA LYS A 317 9.72 -30.00 -7.66
C LYS A 317 10.60 -30.16 -6.42
N ILE A 318 10.10 -29.88 -5.21
CA ILE A 318 10.87 -30.09 -3.98
C ILE A 318 11.30 -31.56 -3.91
N PRO A 319 12.60 -31.88 -3.72
CA PRO A 319 13.06 -33.26 -3.70
C PRO A 319 12.39 -34.08 -2.60
N GLY A 320 12.04 -35.32 -2.91
CA GLY A 320 11.53 -36.27 -1.91
C GLY A 320 12.57 -36.52 -0.80
N ASN A 321 12.10 -36.69 0.44
CA ASN A 321 12.92 -36.83 1.65
C ASN A 321 13.77 -35.60 2.01
N SER A 322 13.63 -34.47 1.31
CA SER A 322 14.21 -33.20 1.76
C SER A 322 13.60 -32.77 3.09
N LEU A 323 14.25 -31.84 3.79
CA LEU A 323 13.75 -31.32 5.07
C LEU A 323 12.33 -30.74 4.92
N LEU A 324 12.05 -30.02 3.83
CA LEU A 324 10.72 -29.46 3.57
C LEU A 324 9.67 -30.53 3.25
N ASP A 325 10.06 -31.59 2.54
CA ASP A 325 9.18 -32.73 2.25
C ASP A 325 8.82 -33.46 3.54
N GLN A 326 9.78 -33.67 4.44
CA GLN A 326 9.57 -34.20 5.79
C GLN A 326 8.71 -33.28 6.67
N GLN A 327 8.80 -31.97 6.46
CA GLN A 327 7.92 -30.97 7.09
C GLN A 327 6.55 -30.84 6.40
N GLU A 328 6.26 -31.74 5.45
CA GLU A 328 4.97 -31.88 4.77
C GLU A 328 4.55 -30.64 3.95
N ILE A 329 5.50 -29.86 3.44
CA ILE A 329 5.19 -28.65 2.67
C ILE A 329 4.27 -28.94 1.46
N LYS A 330 4.42 -30.11 0.83
CA LYS A 330 3.63 -30.55 -0.33
C LYS A 330 2.17 -30.87 0.01
N ARG A 331 1.84 -31.07 1.30
CA ARG A 331 0.44 -31.24 1.74
C ARG A 331 -0.30 -29.90 1.83
N ALA A 332 0.43 -28.79 1.90
CA ALA A 332 -0.20 -27.49 1.90
C ALA A 332 -0.64 -27.11 0.49
N ARG A 333 -1.90 -26.69 0.36
CA ARG A 333 -2.45 -26.17 -0.89
C ARG A 333 -1.88 -24.78 -1.17
N THR A 334 -1.29 -24.61 -2.34
CA THR A 334 -0.77 -23.31 -2.78
C THR A 334 -1.91 -22.36 -3.14
N ILE A 335 -1.97 -21.22 -2.45
CA ILE A 335 -2.79 -20.06 -2.83
C ILE A 335 -1.86 -19.00 -3.42
N THR A 336 -2.17 -18.46 -4.59
CA THR A 336 -1.39 -17.38 -5.20
C THR A 336 -2.15 -16.06 -5.11
N ILE A 337 -1.55 -15.07 -4.45
CA ILE A 337 -2.12 -13.72 -4.31
C ILE A 337 -1.26 -12.78 -5.13
N LEU A 338 -1.74 -12.37 -6.30
CA LEU A 338 -1.04 -11.41 -7.14
C LEU A 338 -1.37 -9.99 -6.66
N ILE A 339 -0.34 -9.24 -6.28
CA ILE A 339 -0.45 -7.83 -5.90
C ILE A 339 0.29 -7.02 -6.96
N THR A 340 -0.45 -6.21 -7.71
CA THR A 340 0.13 -5.47 -8.82
C THR A 340 -0.34 -4.03 -8.85
N THR A 341 0.50 -3.17 -9.40
CA THR A 341 0.19 -1.76 -9.63
C THR A 341 -0.19 -1.47 -11.07
N ALA A 342 -0.26 -2.52 -11.89
CA ALA A 342 -0.66 -2.43 -13.27
C ALA A 342 -2.12 -1.98 -13.38
N ASP A 343 -2.39 -1.18 -14.41
CA ASP A 343 -3.76 -0.91 -14.84
C ASP A 343 -4.38 -2.18 -15.43
N ILE A 344 -5.71 -2.28 -15.34
CA ILE A 344 -6.46 -3.40 -15.93
C ILE A 344 -7.42 -2.81 -16.94
N THR A 345 -7.42 -3.33 -18.16
CA THR A 345 -8.41 -2.94 -19.17
C THR A 345 -9.78 -3.50 -18.80
N ASP A 346 -10.87 -2.83 -19.19
CA ASP A 346 -12.24 -3.30 -18.92
C ASP A 346 -12.46 -4.74 -19.41
N HIS A 347 -11.90 -5.08 -20.57
CA HIS A 347 -11.96 -6.42 -21.13
C HIS A 347 -11.21 -7.44 -20.25
N ALA A 348 -9.99 -7.13 -19.81
CA ALA A 348 -9.25 -8.02 -18.91
C ALA A 348 -9.95 -8.17 -17.55
N LEU A 349 -10.56 -7.11 -17.04
CA LEU A 349 -11.33 -7.13 -15.79
C LEU A 349 -12.58 -8.00 -15.91
N GLN A 350 -13.33 -7.89 -17.01
CA GLN A 350 -14.48 -8.76 -17.30
C GLN A 350 -14.07 -10.24 -17.40
N GLN A 351 -12.95 -10.53 -18.06
CA GLN A 351 -12.42 -11.90 -18.14
C GLN A 351 -12.04 -12.43 -16.76
N LEU A 352 -11.32 -11.64 -15.96
CA LEU A 352 -10.93 -12.03 -14.60
C LEU A 352 -12.15 -12.23 -13.69
N ASN A 353 -13.19 -11.39 -13.80
CA ASN A 353 -14.41 -11.55 -13.02
C ASN A 353 -15.18 -12.85 -13.33
N THR A 354 -15.02 -13.40 -14.53
CA THR A 354 -15.73 -14.62 -14.97
C THR A 354 -14.87 -15.88 -14.89
N SER A 355 -13.55 -15.76 -15.03
CA SER A 355 -12.65 -16.90 -15.21
C SER A 355 -11.35 -16.79 -14.43
N ILE A 356 -11.33 -16.08 -13.29
CA ILE A 356 -10.19 -16.14 -12.37
C ILE A 356 -9.90 -17.60 -11.98
N PRO A 357 -8.63 -18.04 -12.03
CA PRO A 357 -8.29 -19.42 -11.68
C PRO A 357 -8.61 -19.75 -10.22
N ASP A 358 -8.84 -21.03 -9.94
CA ASP A 358 -8.94 -21.51 -8.57
C ASP A 358 -7.65 -21.22 -7.79
N ASN A 359 -7.79 -21.05 -6.46
CA ASN A 359 -6.68 -20.79 -5.56
C ASN A 359 -5.86 -19.52 -5.90
N CYS A 360 -6.46 -18.60 -6.66
CA CYS A 360 -5.84 -17.34 -7.04
C CYS A 360 -6.66 -16.15 -6.55
N LEU A 361 -5.95 -15.15 -6.02
CA LEU A 361 -6.49 -13.84 -5.65
C LEU A 361 -5.73 -12.74 -6.39
N LEU A 362 -6.42 -11.66 -6.74
CA LEU A 362 -5.85 -10.49 -7.39
C LEU A 362 -6.18 -9.21 -6.62
N ILE A 363 -5.13 -8.52 -6.22
CA ILE A 363 -5.16 -7.17 -5.68
C ILE A 363 -4.42 -6.29 -6.69
N TYR A 364 -5.12 -5.29 -7.21
CA TYR A 364 -4.61 -4.41 -8.24
C TYR A 364 -4.87 -2.95 -7.86
N ARG A 365 -4.24 -2.02 -8.56
CA ARG A 365 -4.31 -0.60 -8.23
C ARG A 365 -5.73 -0.07 -7.95
N GLY A 366 -6.72 -0.52 -8.73
CA GLY A 366 -8.11 -0.09 -8.60
C GLY A 366 -8.84 -0.58 -7.33
N ASN A 367 -8.33 -1.59 -6.62
CA ASN A 367 -8.90 -2.05 -5.36
C ASN A 367 -7.96 -1.87 -4.14
N PHE A 368 -6.88 -1.09 -4.29
CA PHE A 368 -5.95 -0.81 -3.20
C PHE A 368 -6.60 -0.11 -2.01
N ASN A 369 -7.59 0.76 -2.23
CA ASN A 369 -8.34 1.39 -1.14
C ASN A 369 -9.09 0.37 -0.27
N LYS A 370 -9.63 -0.69 -0.86
CA LYS A 370 -10.32 -1.76 -0.13
C LYS A 370 -9.33 -2.64 0.63
N PHE A 371 -8.22 -3.02 0.00
CA PHE A 371 -7.25 -3.92 0.62
C PHE A 371 -6.36 -3.21 1.65
N PHE A 372 -5.71 -2.12 1.24
CA PHE A 372 -4.78 -1.36 2.08
C PHE A 372 -5.49 -0.34 2.98
N GLY A 373 -6.69 0.13 2.61
CA GLY A 373 -7.30 1.32 3.22
C GLY A 373 -6.78 2.62 2.59
N ASP A 374 -7.54 3.72 2.71
CA ASP A 374 -7.21 4.98 2.03
C ASP A 374 -5.84 5.57 2.40
N ALA A 375 -5.47 5.49 3.68
CA ALA A 375 -4.21 6.03 4.17
C ALA A 375 -3.00 5.31 3.54
N PHE A 376 -3.18 4.05 3.14
CA PHE A 376 -2.11 3.17 2.67
C PHE A 376 -2.15 2.95 1.16
N SER A 377 -3.32 3.03 0.53
CA SER A 377 -3.50 2.85 -0.91
C SER A 377 -2.68 3.84 -1.72
N ILE A 378 -2.61 5.10 -1.28
CA ILE A 378 -1.84 6.13 -1.96
C ILE A 378 -0.34 5.88 -1.82
N SER A 379 0.11 5.51 -0.63
CA SER A 379 1.52 5.16 -0.41
C SER A 379 1.92 3.95 -1.23
N ALA A 380 1.06 2.93 -1.32
CA ALA A 380 1.26 1.76 -2.17
C ALA A 380 1.30 2.13 -3.66
N ALA A 381 0.42 3.03 -4.13
CA ALA A 381 0.40 3.49 -5.51
C ALA A 381 1.60 4.37 -5.88
N LEU A 382 2.11 5.15 -4.92
CA LEU A 382 3.28 6.00 -5.10
C LEU A 382 4.61 5.21 -5.04
N ALA A 383 4.69 4.15 -4.23
CA ALA A 383 5.91 3.34 -4.06
C ALA A 383 6.45 2.70 -5.35
N VAL A 384 5.63 2.66 -6.39
CA VAL A 384 5.88 1.90 -7.62
C VAL A 384 5.91 2.79 -8.87
N SER A 385 5.62 4.09 -8.72
CA SER A 385 5.26 4.97 -9.83
C SER A 385 6.45 5.60 -10.54
N LYS A 386 7.67 5.57 -9.98
CA LYS A 386 8.82 6.25 -10.59
C LYS A 386 9.12 5.78 -12.02
N ASP A 387 9.05 4.48 -12.28
CA ASP A 387 9.32 3.93 -13.62
C ASP A 387 8.08 3.76 -14.48
N LEU A 388 6.89 3.90 -13.88
CA LEU A 388 5.60 3.64 -14.52
C LEU A 388 4.82 4.94 -14.74
N SER A 389 5.48 6.10 -14.72
CA SER A 389 4.80 7.37 -14.95
C SER A 389 5.66 8.41 -15.63
N TRP A 390 5.07 9.09 -16.62
CA TRP A 390 5.70 10.16 -17.39
C TRP A 390 6.19 11.32 -16.53
N ASN A 391 5.54 11.57 -15.39
CA ASN A 391 5.87 12.68 -14.50
C ASN A 391 6.96 12.37 -13.47
N PHE A 392 7.39 11.12 -13.37
CA PHE A 392 8.44 10.67 -12.44
C PHE A 392 9.60 9.98 -13.14
N ALA A 393 9.49 9.79 -14.47
CA ALA A 393 10.52 9.18 -15.27
C ALA A 393 11.81 10.00 -15.18
N THR A 394 12.92 9.31 -14.94
CA THR A 394 14.25 9.91 -15.01
C THR A 394 14.77 9.86 -16.44
N ARG A 395 15.82 10.65 -16.73
CA ARG A 395 16.56 10.52 -17.99
C ARG A 395 17.02 9.08 -18.22
N GLU A 396 17.46 8.38 -17.17
CA GLU A 396 17.88 6.99 -17.26
C GLU A 396 16.71 6.06 -17.64
N THR A 397 15.56 6.22 -16.98
CA THR A 397 14.37 5.41 -17.28
C THR A 397 13.87 5.65 -18.69
N LEU A 398 13.87 6.90 -19.17
CA LEU A 398 13.48 7.23 -20.54
C LEU A 398 14.49 6.72 -21.57
N LYS A 399 15.81 6.81 -21.30
CA LYS A 399 16.84 6.28 -22.20
C LYS A 399 16.80 4.76 -22.37
N LYS A 400 16.20 4.02 -21.43
CA LYS A 400 15.94 2.57 -21.60
C LYS A 400 14.92 2.29 -22.73
N LYS A 401 14.11 3.28 -23.14
CA LYS A 401 13.17 3.19 -24.26
C LYS A 401 13.93 3.45 -25.57
N ARG A 402 14.32 2.39 -26.27
CA ARG A 402 15.13 2.43 -27.50
C ARG A 402 14.54 3.26 -28.66
N TRP A 403 13.27 3.63 -28.57
CA TRP A 403 12.56 4.44 -29.58
C TRP A 403 12.57 5.95 -29.27
N LEU A 404 13.13 6.36 -28.12
CA LEU A 404 13.39 7.75 -27.76
C LEU A 404 14.85 8.09 -28.03
N ASP A 405 15.08 9.19 -28.76
CA ASP A 405 16.42 9.80 -28.85
C ASP A 405 16.68 10.82 -27.73
N ASP A 406 17.92 11.30 -27.63
CA ASP A 406 18.32 12.22 -26.56
C ASP A 406 17.57 13.57 -26.61
N GLU A 407 17.20 14.07 -27.79
CA GLU A 407 16.44 15.32 -27.92
C GLU A 407 14.99 15.11 -27.45
N GLU A 408 14.39 13.98 -27.80
CA GLU A 408 13.05 13.59 -27.36
C GLU A 408 12.99 13.41 -25.85
N VAL A 409 13.98 12.71 -25.26
CA VAL A 409 14.11 12.58 -23.80
C VAL A 409 14.18 13.96 -23.14
N ASP A 410 14.97 14.87 -23.69
CA ASP A 410 15.17 16.20 -23.10
C ASP A 410 13.90 17.03 -23.17
N ARG A 411 13.21 17.01 -24.31
CA ARG A 411 11.90 17.65 -24.46
C ARG A 411 10.86 17.07 -23.52
N ILE A 412 10.85 15.75 -23.31
CA ILE A 412 9.94 15.11 -22.35
C ILE A 412 10.24 15.61 -20.93
N LEU A 413 11.51 15.65 -20.52
CA LEU A 413 11.87 16.09 -19.16
C LEU A 413 11.62 17.59 -18.95
N GLU A 414 11.88 18.42 -19.96
CA GLU A 414 11.73 19.88 -19.89
C GLU A 414 10.29 20.36 -19.80
N ASN A 415 9.37 19.64 -20.46
CA ASN A 415 7.95 20.00 -20.58
C ASN A 415 7.04 19.29 -19.56
N MET A 416 7.60 18.48 -18.66
CA MET A 416 6.86 17.97 -17.51
C MET A 416 6.22 19.12 -16.73
N PRO A 417 5.08 18.89 -16.07
CA PRO A 417 4.34 17.63 -16.00
C PRO A 417 3.24 17.50 -17.07
N TYR A 418 2.75 16.27 -17.23
CA TYR A 418 1.72 15.85 -18.16
C TYR A 418 0.47 15.37 -17.41
N ARG A 419 -0.71 15.79 -17.85
CA ARG A 419 -2.00 15.39 -17.27
C ARG A 419 -2.61 14.15 -17.93
N SER A 420 -2.22 13.89 -19.17
CA SER A 420 -2.73 12.79 -20.01
C SER A 420 -1.81 12.61 -21.21
N TYR A 421 -2.06 11.58 -22.01
CA TYR A 421 -1.41 11.41 -23.32
C TYR A 421 -1.63 12.61 -24.23
N ASP A 422 -2.83 13.18 -24.24
CA ASP A 422 -3.12 14.37 -25.06
C ASP A 422 -2.27 15.57 -24.63
N ASP A 423 -2.10 15.79 -23.31
CA ASP A 423 -1.23 16.86 -22.78
C ASP A 423 0.25 16.60 -23.08
N LEU A 424 0.69 15.33 -23.05
CA LEU A 424 2.04 14.93 -23.48
C LEU A 424 2.26 15.23 -24.97
N ILE A 425 1.35 14.81 -25.84
CA ILE A 425 1.44 15.07 -27.29
C ILE A 425 1.35 16.57 -27.58
N GLN A 426 0.52 17.31 -26.85
CA GLN A 426 0.40 18.76 -27.03
C GLN A 426 1.71 19.48 -26.70
N LYS A 427 2.37 19.09 -25.61
CA LYS A 427 3.63 19.70 -25.16
C LYS A 427 4.86 19.18 -25.89
N VAL A 428 4.81 17.92 -26.35
CA VAL A 428 5.88 17.26 -27.11
C VAL A 428 5.28 16.66 -28.39
N PRO A 429 5.01 17.47 -29.44
CA PRO A 429 4.32 17.01 -30.66
C PRO A 429 4.99 15.84 -31.39
N LEU A 430 6.32 15.68 -31.22
CA LEU A 430 7.10 14.56 -31.76
C LEU A 430 6.61 13.20 -31.26
N MET A 431 5.97 13.16 -30.08
CA MET A 431 5.42 11.94 -29.49
C MET A 431 4.17 11.42 -30.23
N ARG A 432 3.54 12.22 -31.10
CA ARG A 432 2.32 11.83 -31.81
C ARG A 432 2.52 10.65 -32.76
N SER A 433 3.70 10.55 -33.37
CA SER A 433 4.03 9.51 -34.35
C SER A 433 4.66 8.27 -33.72
N LYS A 434 4.88 8.28 -32.40
CA LYS A 434 5.46 7.16 -31.66
C LYS A 434 4.33 6.28 -31.12
N ASP A 435 4.60 4.97 -31.03
CA ASP A 435 3.74 4.08 -30.25
C ASP A 435 3.99 4.41 -28.78
N LEU A 436 3.20 5.37 -28.28
CA LEU A 436 3.34 5.88 -26.93
C LEU A 436 3.13 4.74 -25.96
N ASP A 437 4.05 4.66 -25.01
CA ASP A 437 4.00 3.63 -24.00
C ASP A 437 2.73 3.78 -23.17
N LYS A 438 1.71 2.96 -23.49
CA LYS A 438 0.41 2.89 -22.79
C LYS A 438 0.55 2.43 -21.33
N GLU A 439 1.77 2.04 -20.97
CA GLU A 439 2.24 1.50 -19.70
C GLU A 439 2.60 2.58 -18.68
N MET A 440 2.89 3.80 -19.15
CA MET A 440 3.28 4.90 -18.29
C MET A 440 2.10 5.81 -17.97
N GLY A 441 1.71 5.85 -16.70
CA GLY A 441 0.63 6.69 -16.18
C GLY A 441 1.02 8.15 -15.98
N PHE A 442 0.05 8.96 -15.57
CA PHE A 442 0.18 10.41 -15.43
C PHE A 442 -0.03 10.90 -14.00
N LEU A 443 0.45 10.15 -13.01
CA LEU A 443 0.40 10.56 -11.60
C LEU A 443 0.94 11.99 -11.43
N PRO A 444 0.34 12.82 -10.57
CA PRO A 444 -0.84 12.57 -9.74
C PRO A 444 -2.19 12.92 -10.44
N TYR A 445 -2.26 13.10 -11.75
CA TYR A 445 -3.46 13.63 -12.41
C TYR A 445 -4.51 12.59 -12.80
N GLN A 446 -4.10 11.39 -13.23
CA GLN A 446 -5.04 10.37 -13.69
C GLN A 446 -5.57 9.44 -12.59
N ASP A 447 -4.85 9.29 -11.48
CA ASP A 447 -5.17 8.23 -10.50
C ASP A 447 -5.87 8.70 -9.23
N PHE A 448 -6.26 9.98 -9.19
CA PHE A 448 -7.10 10.57 -8.15
C PHE A 448 -8.43 11.10 -8.69
N GLN A 449 -8.81 10.71 -9.91
CA GLN A 449 -10.18 10.86 -10.38
C GLN A 449 -11.04 9.86 -9.59
N LEU A 450 -11.43 10.27 -8.38
CA LEU A 450 -12.60 9.74 -7.69
C LEU A 450 -13.72 9.66 -8.72
N GLU A 451 -14.11 8.45 -9.12
CA GLU A 451 -15.42 8.25 -9.70
C GLU A 451 -16.43 8.89 -8.74
N LYS A 452 -17.03 9.99 -9.20
CA LYS A 452 -18.26 10.58 -8.66
C LYS A 452 -18.29 10.69 -7.13
N ARG A 453 -17.58 11.69 -6.59
CA ARG A 453 -18.22 12.49 -5.54
C ARG A 453 -19.44 13.16 -6.19
N ARG A 454 -20.58 12.48 -6.18
CA ARG A 454 -21.89 13.13 -6.31
C ARG A 454 -21.88 14.22 -5.24
N ARG A 455 -21.79 15.48 -5.68
CA ARG A 455 -22.38 16.57 -4.91
C ARG A 455 -23.82 16.16 -4.71
N VAL A 456 -24.17 15.74 -3.51
CA VAL A 456 -25.51 16.05 -3.02
C VAL A 456 -25.50 17.56 -2.80
N GLU A 457 -26.48 18.20 -3.41
CA GLU A 457 -26.67 19.66 -3.45
C GLU A 457 -26.61 20.33 -2.08
#